data_AF-A0A354P270-F1
#
_entry.id   AF-A0A354P270-F1
#
_cell.length_a   1.000
_cell.length_b   1.000
_cell.length_c   1.000
_cell.angle_alpha   90.00
_cell.angle_beta   90.00
_cell.angle_gamma   90.00
#
_symmetry.space_group_name_H-M   'P 1'
#
loop_
_entity.id
_entity.type
_entity.pdbx_description
1 polymer ?
#
loop_
_entity_poly.entity_id
_entity_poly.type
_entity_poly.pdbx_seq_one_letter_code
_entity_poly.pdbx_strand_id
1 'polypeptide(L)'
;MTRYAAKNLSPSASQELIRRQSKLAVERREEIAPVQYEMPVTLTLQFMFSAMADVAELVPGVQRLDPLTVSFTSSDYLEAFHCIRALILMAGAVA
;
A
#
# COMPACT_ATOMS: atom_id res chain seq x y z
N MET A 1 20.01 9.25 12.72
CA MET A 1 19.18 8.06 12.48
C MET A 1 19.40 7.62 11.05
N THR A 2 19.58 6.33 10.79
CA THR A 2 19.76 5.76 9.44
C THR A 2 18.57 4.84 9.12
N ARG A 3 18.50 4.29 7.90
CA ARG A 3 17.49 3.27 7.54
C ARG A 3 17.42 2.09 8.54
N TYR A 4 18.51 1.81 9.24
CA TYR A 4 18.65 0.66 10.15
C TYR A 4 18.70 1.06 11.64
N ALA A 5 18.35 2.31 11.99
CA ALA A 5 18.41 2.77 13.38
C ALA A 5 17.22 3.67 13.74
N ALA A 6 16.59 3.37 14.87
CA ALA A 6 15.50 4.16 15.44
C ALA A 6 15.72 4.42 16.94
N LYS A 7 15.15 5.53 17.44
CA LYS A 7 15.10 5.82 18.87
C LYS A 7 13.76 5.32 19.41
N ASN A 8 13.84 4.27 20.24
CA ASN A 8 12.66 3.55 20.68
C ASN A 8 12.35 3.85 22.15
N LEU A 9 11.07 3.69 22.52
CA LEU A 9 10.66 3.59 23.91
C LEU A 9 11.05 2.21 24.48
N SER A 10 11.06 2.07 25.81
CA SER A 10 11.12 0.73 26.42
C SER A 10 9.86 -0.08 26.02
N PRO A 11 9.92 -1.43 26.07
CA PRO A 11 8.75 -2.26 25.77
C PRO A 11 7.54 -1.91 26.63
N SER A 12 7.73 -1.67 27.93
CA SER A 12 6.64 -1.29 28.85
C SER A 12 6.01 0.06 28.49
N ALA A 13 6.82 1.07 28.19
CA ALA A 13 6.32 2.38 27.78
C ALA A 13 5.60 2.32 26.43
N SER A 14 6.07 1.47 25.50
CA SER A 14 5.42 1.26 24.20
C SER A 14 4.05 0.60 24.34
N GLN A 15 3.96 -0.46 25.15
CA GLN A 15 2.71 -1.16 25.42
C GLN A 15 1.68 -0.25 26.09
N GLU A 16 2.10 0.55 27.07
CA GLU A 16 1.22 1.50 27.73
C GLU A 16 0.73 2.58 26.77
N LEU A 17 1.61 3.08 25.89
CA LEU A 17 1.22 4.02 24.85
C LEU A 17 0.21 3.42 23.87
N ILE A 18 0.46 2.20 23.36
CA ILE A 18 -0.46 1.48 22.46
C ILE A 18 -1.81 1.30 23.15
N ARG A 19 -1.84 0.76 24.37
CA ARG A 19 -3.08 0.55 25.13
C ARG A 19 -3.89 1.83 25.27
N ARG A 20 -3.22 2.93 25.65
CA ARG A 20 -3.86 4.24 25.82
C ARG A 20 -4.40 4.80 24.50
N GLN A 21 -3.60 4.76 23.43
CA GLN A 21 -3.99 5.31 22.13
C GLN A 21 -5.05 4.47 21.43
N SER A 22 -4.99 3.14 21.52
CA SER A 22 -6.02 2.25 21.00
C SER A 22 -7.36 2.48 21.69
N LYS A 23 -7.38 2.64 23.02
CA LYS A 23 -8.60 3.00 23.76
C LYS A 23 -9.19 4.32 23.24
N LEU A 24 -8.36 5.36 23.16
CA LEU A 24 -8.78 6.67 22.67
C LEU A 24 -9.35 6.61 21.23
N ALA A 25 -8.73 5.84 20.35
CA ALA A 25 -9.18 5.67 18.97
C ALA A 25 -10.58 5.02 18.89
N VAL A 26 -10.84 4.00 19.72
CA VAL A 26 -12.16 3.33 19.76
C VAL A 26 -13.24 4.22 20.39
N GLU A 27 -12.89 4.97 21.43
CA GLU A 27 -13.80 5.93 22.08
C GLU A 27 -14.20 7.06 21.13
N ARG A 28 -13.27 7.52 20.28
CA ARG A 28 -13.49 8.61 19.31
C ARG A 28 -13.89 8.13 17.91
N ARG A 29 -14.32 6.87 17.74
CA ARG A 29 -14.62 6.29 16.42
C ARG A 29 -15.63 7.11 15.60
N GLU A 30 -16.56 7.79 16.26
CA GLU A 30 -17.59 8.61 15.62
C GLU A 30 -17.02 9.91 15.02
N GLU A 31 -15.84 10.33 15.46
CA GLU A 31 -15.10 11.48 14.91
C GLU A 31 -14.20 11.08 13.73
N ILE A 32 -14.03 9.78 13.46
CA ILE A 32 -13.12 9.26 12.42
C ILE A 32 -13.95 8.82 11.22
N ALA A 33 -14.02 9.68 10.20
CA ALA A 33 -14.73 9.36 8.97
C ALA A 33 -14.03 8.21 8.21
N PRO A 34 -14.79 7.28 7.61
CA PRO A 34 -14.22 6.28 6.71
C PRO A 34 -13.51 6.94 5.52
N VAL A 35 -12.40 6.36 5.09
CA VAL A 35 -11.74 6.78 3.85
C VAL A 35 -12.61 6.36 2.67
N GLN A 36 -13.00 7.33 1.84
CA GLN A 36 -13.78 7.11 0.63
C GLN A 36 -12.93 7.46 -0.60
N TYR A 37 -13.09 6.69 -1.66
CA TYR A 37 -12.43 6.90 -2.94
C TYR A 37 -13.48 7.15 -4.02
N GLU A 38 -13.23 8.14 -4.88
CA GLU A 38 -14.03 8.37 -6.07
C GLU A 38 -13.71 7.30 -7.12
N MET A 39 -14.75 6.73 -7.73
CA MET A 39 -14.62 5.71 -8.77
C MET A 39 -14.80 6.32 -10.16
N PRO A 40 -14.09 5.81 -11.19
CA PRO A 40 -13.11 4.72 -11.12
C PRO A 40 -11.80 5.13 -10.43
N VAL A 41 -11.21 4.21 -9.69
CA VAL A 41 -9.91 4.43 -9.03
C VAL A 41 -8.78 4.07 -9.99
N THR A 42 -7.78 4.96 -10.08
CA THR A 42 -6.52 4.68 -10.76
C THR A 42 -5.43 4.43 -9.73
N LEU A 43 -4.77 3.30 -9.87
CA LEU A 43 -3.71 2.82 -9.00
C LEU A 43 -2.40 2.79 -9.76
N THR A 44 -1.39 3.46 -9.23
CA THR A 44 -0.06 3.58 -9.84
C THR A 44 0.98 2.92 -8.95
N LEU A 45 1.81 2.06 -9.54
CA LEU A 45 2.87 1.34 -8.84
C LEU A 45 4.20 1.56 -9.55
N GLN A 46 5.15 2.16 -8.82
CA GLN A 46 6.53 2.31 -9.27
C GLN A 46 7.41 1.23 -8.61
N PHE A 47 8.11 0.47 -9.44
CA PHE A 47 9.00 -0.61 -9.03
C PHE A 47 10.46 -0.15 -8.90
N MET A 48 11.28 -0.97 -8.26
CA MET A 48 12.71 -0.71 -8.09
C MET A 48 13.52 -1.03 -9.35
N PHE A 49 13.09 -2.02 -10.14
CA PHE A 49 13.78 -2.47 -11.35
C PHE A 49 12.78 -2.59 -12.52
N SER A 50 13.24 -2.36 -13.75
CA SER A 50 12.38 -2.41 -14.94
C SER A 50 11.81 -3.81 -15.18
N ALA A 51 12.57 -4.87 -14.87
CA ALA A 51 12.10 -6.25 -15.00
C ALA A 51 10.82 -6.54 -14.18
N MET A 52 10.64 -5.88 -13.03
CA MET A 52 9.42 -6.01 -12.23
C MET A 52 8.21 -5.40 -12.94
N ALA A 53 8.40 -4.25 -13.60
CA ALA A 53 7.37 -3.60 -14.39
C ALA A 53 7.04 -4.40 -15.66
N ASP A 54 8.03 -5.06 -16.27
CA ASP A 54 7.84 -5.93 -17.45
C ASP A 54 6.93 -7.12 -17.12
N VAL A 55 7.11 -7.76 -15.96
CA VAL A 55 6.21 -8.85 -15.52
C VAL A 55 4.83 -8.31 -15.12
N ALA A 56 4.78 -7.15 -14.47
CA ALA A 56 3.52 -6.54 -14.06
C ALA A 56 2.61 -6.18 -15.26
N GLU A 57 3.20 -5.73 -16.36
CA GLU A 57 2.50 -5.37 -17.60
C GLU A 57 1.83 -6.57 -18.31
N LEU A 58 2.19 -7.82 -17.95
CA LEU A 58 1.53 -9.01 -18.49
C LEU A 58 0.07 -9.17 -18.03
N VAL A 59 -0.33 -8.49 -16.95
CA VAL A 59 -1.70 -8.55 -16.45
C VAL A 59 -2.61 -7.68 -17.32
N PRO A 60 -3.71 -8.22 -17.86
CA PRO A 60 -4.65 -7.45 -18.68
C PRO A 60 -5.15 -6.19 -17.98
N GLY A 61 -5.20 -5.08 -18.70
CA GLY A 61 -5.65 -3.78 -18.21
C GLY A 61 -4.59 -2.96 -17.48
N VAL A 62 -3.42 -3.54 -17.19
CA VAL A 62 -2.26 -2.79 -16.68
C VAL A 62 -1.58 -2.06 -17.82
N GLN A 63 -1.26 -0.79 -17.60
CA GLN A 63 -0.61 0.10 -18.58
C GLN A 63 0.76 0.53 -18.06
N ARG A 64 1.80 0.36 -18.88
CA ARG A 64 3.13 0.90 -18.61
C ARG A 64 3.13 2.41 -18.82
N LEU A 65 3.49 3.18 -17.79
CA LEU A 65 3.60 4.63 -17.86
C LEU A 65 5.03 5.10 -18.17
N ASP A 66 6.01 4.41 -17.59
CA ASP A 66 7.44 4.69 -17.75
C ASP A 66 8.26 3.41 -17.48
N PRO A 67 9.61 3.40 -17.58
CA PRO A 67 10.41 2.20 -17.39
C PRO A 67 10.23 1.45 -16.07
N LEU A 68 9.72 2.09 -15.02
CA LEU A 68 9.55 1.52 -13.69
C LEU A 68 8.10 1.54 -13.20
N THR A 69 7.22 2.29 -13.85
CA THR A 69 5.88 2.58 -13.34
C THR A 69 4.79 1.96 -14.22
N VAL A 70 3.84 1.29 -13.58
CA VAL A 70 2.60 0.79 -14.19
C VAL A 70 1.36 1.40 -13.55
N SER A 71 0.25 1.42 -14.27
CA SER A 71 -1.05 1.93 -13.86
C SER A 71 -2.16 0.92 -14.14
N PHE A 72 -3.14 0.85 -13.25
CA PHE A 72 -4.38 0.08 -13.43
C PHE A 72 -5.57 0.92 -12.99
N THR A 73 -6.64 0.95 -13.79
CA THR A 73 -7.87 1.69 -13.48
C THR A 73 -9.05 0.74 -13.45
N SER A 74 -9.88 0.81 -12.39
CA SER A 74 -11.11 0.03 -12.27
C SER A 74 -12.21 0.83 -11.57
N SER A 75 -13.47 0.51 -11.90
CA SER A 75 -14.66 1.01 -11.22
C SER A 75 -14.94 0.33 -9.88
N ASP A 76 -14.23 -0.75 -9.56
CA ASP A 76 -14.29 -1.46 -8.27
C ASP A 76 -12.94 -1.34 -7.55
N TYR A 77 -12.97 -0.73 -6.37
CA TYR A 77 -11.79 -0.60 -5.53
C TYR A 77 -11.18 -1.96 -5.14
N LEU A 78 -12.00 -2.98 -4.88
CA LEU A 78 -11.50 -4.30 -4.50
C LEU A 78 -10.76 -4.97 -5.66
N GLU A 79 -11.29 -4.85 -6.89
CA GLU A 79 -10.60 -5.32 -8.10
C GLU A 79 -9.25 -4.61 -8.25
N ALA A 80 -9.24 -3.29 -8.13
CA ALA A 80 -8.01 -2.50 -8.22
C ALA A 80 -6.98 -2.91 -7.15
N PHE A 81 -7.42 -3.08 -5.89
CA PHE A 81 -6.56 -3.51 -4.79
C PHE A 81 -6.01 -4.92 -5.00
N HIS A 82 -6.85 -5.86 -5.45
CA HIS A 82 -6.43 -7.21 -5.78
C HIS A 82 -5.43 -7.23 -6.94
N CYS A 83 -5.63 -6.38 -7.94
CA CYS A 83 -4.68 -6.21 -9.04
C CYS A 83 -3.31 -5.75 -8.51
N ILE A 84 -3.22 -4.65 -7.73
CA ILE A 84 -1.94 -4.24 -7.11
C ILE A 84 -1.29 -5.39 -6.34
N ARG A 85 -2.06 -6.12 -5.52
CA ARG A 85 -1.52 -7.23 -4.72
C ARG A 85 -0.92 -8.33 -5.60
N ALA A 86 -1.57 -8.65 -6.70
CA ALA A 86 -1.04 -9.59 -7.69
C ALA A 86 0.24 -9.04 -8.35
N LEU A 87 0.27 -7.76 -8.75
CA LEU A 87 1.44 -7.13 -9.34
C LEU A 87 2.67 -7.18 -8.41
N ILE A 88 2.49 -6.89 -7.12
CA ILE A 88 3.56 -6.97 -6.12
C ILE A 88 4.06 -8.42 -5.97
N LEU A 89 3.16 -9.40 -5.95
CA LEU A 89 3.53 -10.81 -5.84
C LEU A 89 4.35 -11.27 -7.04
N MET A 90 3.92 -10.91 -8.26
CA MET A 90 4.63 -11.27 -9.49
C MET A 90 5.99 -10.58 -9.58
N ALA A 91 6.07 -9.29 -9.23
CA ALA A 91 7.32 -8.55 -9.20
C ALA A 91 8.33 -9.18 -8.22
N GLY A 92 7.85 -9.73 -7.09
CA GLY A 92 8.68 -10.45 -6.12
C GLY A 92 9.33 -11.72 -6.67
N ALA A 93 8.80 -12.32 -7.75
CA ALA A 93 9.39 -13.50 -8.39
C ALA A 93 10.62 -13.18 -9.26
N VAL A 94 10.82 -11.90 -9.62
CA VAL A 94 11.95 -11.41 -10.43
C VAL A 94 12.83 -10.41 -9.67
N ALA A 95 12.64 -10.34 -8.35
CA ALA A 95 13.35 -9.44 -7.43
C ALA A 95 14.69 -9.99 -6.94
#